data_AF-A0A661SMU0-F1
#
_entry.id   AF-A0A661SMU0-F1
#
_cell.length_a   1.000
_cell.length_b   1.000
_cell.length_c   1.000
_cell.angle_alpha   90.00
_cell.angle_beta   90.00
_cell.angle_gamma   90.00
#
_symmetry.space_group_name_H-M   'P 1'
#
loop_
_entity.id
_entity.type
_entity.pdbx_description
1 polymer ?
#
loop_
_entity_poly.entity_id
_entity_poly.type
_entity_poly.pdbx_seq_one_letter_code
_entity_poly.pdbx_strand_id
1 'polypeptide(L)'
;MKTYLKEKIGNPGLFTGRKSEISYFLKWIGGIKKEFSMSTAVLSRRKTGKTALMQRMYNLIFEKNMGVIPLYYEVREGKRWVVDFCQDFYLTYIFQYIAFKTRKPEYARMSQSARKSFSKALAGAQEVGEYLLDDIRTVEGLVREGRTGLLWDAVRDMPWNTGK
;
A
#
# COMPACT_ATOMS: atom_id res chain seq x y z
N MET A 1 -19.66 -1.00 4.68
CA MET A 1 -18.20 -0.84 4.55
C MET A 1 -17.89 -0.63 3.09
N LYS A 2 -17.37 0.54 2.72
CA LYS A 2 -16.90 0.78 1.34
C LYS A 2 -15.65 -0.06 1.08
N THR A 3 -15.58 -0.65 -0.11
CA THR A 3 -14.41 -1.43 -0.54
C THR A 3 -13.43 -0.49 -1.23
N TYR A 4 -12.17 -0.44 -0.81
CA TYR A 4 -11.13 0.39 -1.45
C TYR A 4 -10.19 -0.46 -2.28
N LEU A 5 -9.77 -1.60 -1.74
CA LEU A 5 -9.06 -2.67 -2.42
C LEU A 5 -10.00 -3.85 -2.66
N LYS A 6 -10.05 -4.37 -3.89
CA LYS A 6 -10.87 -5.54 -4.23
C LYS A 6 -10.35 -6.77 -3.48
N GLU A 7 -11.21 -7.36 -2.64
CA GLU A 7 -10.89 -8.58 -1.90
C GLU A 7 -10.95 -9.81 -2.83
N LYS A 8 -9.95 -10.69 -2.77
CA LYS A 8 -9.84 -11.89 -3.61
C LYS A 8 -10.84 -13.00 -3.26
N ILE A 9 -11.56 -12.87 -2.15
CA ILE A 9 -12.56 -13.85 -1.69
C ILE A 9 -13.89 -13.79 -2.45
N GLY A 10 -14.05 -12.86 -3.40
CA GLY A 10 -15.33 -12.62 -4.05
C GLY A 10 -16.21 -11.74 -3.17
N ASN A 11 -17.36 -12.25 -2.72
CA ASN A 11 -18.30 -11.49 -1.90
C ASN A 11 -17.74 -11.25 -0.48
N PRO A 12 -17.43 -10.00 -0.09
CA PRO A 12 -16.85 -9.70 1.21
C PRO A 12 -17.79 -9.99 2.40
N GLY A 13 -19.10 -10.16 2.16
CA GLY A 13 -20.06 -10.57 3.19
C GLY A 13 -19.88 -12.01 3.68
N LEU A 14 -19.20 -12.85 2.89
CA LEU A 14 -18.93 -14.25 3.24
C LEU A 14 -17.72 -14.42 4.18
N PHE A 15 -17.01 -13.34 4.51
CA PHE A 15 -15.86 -13.38 5.41
C PHE A 15 -16.29 -13.33 6.88
N THR A 16 -16.72 -14.47 7.44
CA THR A 16 -17.36 -14.54 8.77
C THR A 16 -16.51 -15.23 9.86
N GLY A 17 -15.53 -16.05 9.48
CA GLY A 17 -14.81 -16.95 10.40
C GLY A 17 -13.54 -16.42 11.08
N ARG A 18 -13.21 -15.12 10.94
CA ARG A 18 -11.94 -14.52 11.42
C ARG A 18 -12.13 -13.37 12.40
N LYS A 19 -13.22 -13.41 13.19
CA LYS A 19 -13.61 -12.29 14.05
C LYS A 19 -12.58 -12.01 15.15
N SER A 20 -12.01 -13.05 15.75
CA SER A 20 -10.98 -12.92 16.78
C SER A 20 -9.70 -12.32 16.23
N GLU A 21 -9.23 -12.76 15.05
CA GLU A 21 -8.04 -12.20 14.41
C GLU A 21 -8.25 -10.74 13.99
N ILE A 22 -9.41 -10.40 13.42
CA ILE A 22 -9.74 -9.00 13.11
C ILE A 22 -9.73 -8.16 14.39
N SER A 23 -10.36 -8.63 15.47
CA SER A 23 -10.37 -7.92 16.75
C SER A 23 -8.95 -7.70 17.30
N TYR A 24 -8.11 -8.74 17.25
CA TYR A 24 -6.70 -8.66 17.62
C TYR A 24 -5.97 -7.59 16.81
N PHE A 25 -6.08 -7.61 15.48
CA PHE A 25 -5.40 -6.65 14.63
C PHE A 25 -5.92 -5.22 14.79
N LEU A 26 -7.22 -5.03 15.03
CA LEU A 26 -7.77 -3.70 15.33
C LEU A 26 -7.21 -3.14 16.65
N LYS A 27 -7.06 -3.98 17.68
CA LYS A 27 -6.38 -3.58 18.92
C LYS A 27 -4.91 -3.25 18.67
N TRP A 28 -4.22 -4.09 17.90
CA TRP A 28 -2.83 -3.86 17.48
C TRP A 28 -2.69 -2.53 16.71
N ILE A 29 -3.58 -2.20 15.78
CA ILE A 29 -3.56 -0.90 15.09
C ILE A 29 -3.74 0.27 16.07
N GLY A 30 -4.65 0.13 17.04
CA GLY A 30 -4.84 1.14 18.08
C GLY A 30 -3.58 1.42 18.92
N GLY A 31 -2.67 0.44 19.03
CA GLY A 31 -1.38 0.58 19.70
C GLY A 31 -0.30 1.28 18.86
N ILE A 32 -0.44 1.39 17.54
CA ILE A 32 0.57 1.99 16.65
C ILE A 32 0.82 3.46 17.01
N LYS A 33 -0.25 4.22 17.28
CA LYS A 33 -0.13 5.64 17.68
C LYS A 33 0.61 5.86 18.99
N LYS A 34 0.67 4.82 19.84
CA LYS A 34 1.37 4.83 21.12
C LYS A 34 2.73 4.14 21.03
N GLU A 35 3.17 3.78 19.81
CA GLU A 35 4.43 3.10 19.53
C GLU A 35 4.58 1.74 20.26
N PHE A 36 3.48 1.14 20.71
CA PHE A 36 3.48 -0.15 21.41
C PHE A 36 3.41 -1.35 20.48
N SER A 37 3.01 -1.12 19.24
CA SER A 37 2.73 -2.19 18.29
C SER A 37 3.98 -2.57 17.51
N MET A 38 4.38 -3.83 17.65
CA MET A 38 5.55 -4.40 16.97
C MET A 38 5.20 -5.07 15.65
N SER A 39 6.20 -5.23 14.78
CA SER A 39 6.09 -5.99 13.53
C SER A 39 5.52 -7.38 13.78
N THR A 40 4.48 -7.75 13.02
CA THR A 40 3.74 -9.00 13.20
C THR A 40 3.66 -9.77 11.89
N ALA A 41 3.89 -11.09 11.94
CA ALA A 41 3.77 -11.99 10.80
C ALA A 41 2.58 -12.94 10.97
N VAL A 42 1.83 -13.19 9.89
CA VAL A 42 0.71 -14.15 9.85
C VAL A 42 1.11 -15.39 9.07
N LEU A 43 1.29 -16.51 9.77
CA LEU A 43 1.72 -17.78 9.18
C LEU A 43 0.56 -18.79 9.20
N SER A 44 0.34 -19.48 8.07
CA SER A 44 -0.51 -20.68 8.00
C SER A 44 -0.41 -21.34 6.62
N ARG A 45 -1.07 -22.48 6.42
CA ARG A 45 -1.10 -23.21 5.13
C ARG A 45 -1.74 -22.43 3.98
N ARG A 46 -1.47 -22.81 2.73
CA ARG A 46 -2.12 -22.20 1.55
C ARG A 46 -3.65 -22.33 1.66
N LYS A 47 -4.39 -21.39 1.05
CA LYS A 47 -5.87 -21.35 1.00
C LYS A 47 -6.60 -21.20 2.35
N THR A 48 -5.94 -20.74 3.41
CA THR A 48 -6.59 -20.45 4.71
C THR A 48 -7.17 -19.04 4.85
N GLY A 49 -7.15 -18.23 3.78
CA GLY A 49 -7.72 -16.88 3.79
C GLY A 49 -6.83 -15.78 4.39
N LYS A 50 -5.50 -15.99 4.52
CA LYS A 50 -4.57 -14.95 4.97
C LYS A 50 -4.61 -13.68 4.12
N THR A 51 -4.54 -13.85 2.80
CA THR A 51 -4.61 -12.73 1.84
C THR A 51 -5.92 -11.96 2.00
N ALA A 52 -7.02 -12.69 2.18
CA ALA A 52 -8.33 -12.10 2.41
C ALA A 52 -8.36 -11.27 3.70
N LEU A 53 -7.79 -11.80 4.79
CA LEU A 53 -7.67 -11.09 6.05
C LEU A 53 -6.91 -9.78 5.87
N MET A 54 -5.75 -9.80 5.21
CA MET A 54 -4.95 -8.58 4.97
C MET A 54 -5.70 -7.55 4.12
N GLN A 55 -6.39 -7.98 3.06
CA GLN A 55 -7.18 -7.10 2.21
C GLN A 55 -8.39 -6.51 2.97
N ARG A 56 -9.02 -7.31 3.82
CA ARG A 56 -10.10 -6.87 4.72
C ARG A 56 -9.61 -5.84 5.72
N MET A 57 -8.44 -6.07 6.32
CA MET A 57 -7.80 -5.13 7.23
C MET A 57 -7.49 -3.81 6.52
N TYR A 58 -6.94 -3.85 5.30
CA TYR A 58 -6.73 -2.65 4.48
C TYR A 58 -8.02 -1.85 4.32
N ASN A 59 -9.12 -2.49 3.89
CA ASN A 59 -10.41 -1.82 3.70
C ASN A 59 -10.97 -1.23 5.00
N LEU A 60 -10.87 -1.96 6.12
CA LEU A 60 -11.33 -1.51 7.43
C LEU A 60 -10.53 -0.28 7.91
N ILE A 61 -9.22 -0.33 7.81
CA ILE A 61 -8.34 0.78 8.22
C ILE A 61 -8.61 2.01 7.35
N PHE A 62 -8.70 1.81 6.04
CA PHE A 62 -8.95 2.88 5.09
C PHE A 62 -10.30 3.56 5.38
N GLU A 63 -11.37 2.78 5.51
CA GLU A 63 -12.71 3.29 5.81
C GLU A 63 -12.71 4.05 7.14
N LYS A 64 -12.21 3.41 8.21
CA LYS A 64 -12.28 3.95 9.57
C LYS A 64 -11.29 5.09 9.83
N ASN A 65 -10.34 5.33 8.93
CA ASN A 65 -9.30 6.35 9.05
C ASN A 65 -8.69 6.36 10.47
N MET A 66 -8.14 5.22 10.90
CA MET A 66 -7.67 5.01 12.28
C MET A 66 -6.39 5.80 12.62
N GLY A 67 -6.07 6.85 11.87
CA GLY A 67 -4.84 7.62 11.94
C GLY A 67 -3.59 6.82 11.60
N VAL A 68 -3.76 5.79 10.77
CA VAL A 68 -2.68 5.05 10.12
C VAL A 68 -3.03 4.91 8.63
N ILE A 69 -2.03 4.99 7.77
CA ILE A 69 -2.21 4.85 6.32
C ILE A 69 -2.01 3.37 5.98
N PRO A 70 -3.04 2.66 5.50
CA PRO A 70 -2.87 1.26 5.15
C PRO A 70 -2.13 1.13 3.81
N LEU A 71 -1.18 0.20 3.75
CA LEU A 71 -0.49 -0.19 2.53
C LEU A 71 -0.66 -1.69 2.31
N TYR A 72 -1.07 -2.08 1.11
CA TYR A 72 -1.11 -3.47 0.68
C TYR A 72 -0.21 -3.67 -0.53
N TYR A 73 0.80 -4.53 -0.40
CA TYR A 73 1.67 -4.94 -1.50
C TYR A 73 1.77 -6.46 -1.55
N GLU A 74 1.75 -7.02 -2.76
CA GLU A 74 1.85 -8.45 -3.00
C GLU A 74 3.11 -8.74 -3.80
N VAL A 75 4.14 -9.27 -3.13
CA VAL A 75 5.35 -9.77 -3.80
C VAL A 75 4.95 -10.99 -4.63
N ARG A 76 5.15 -10.90 -5.94
CA ARG A 76 4.80 -11.99 -6.86
C ARG A 76 5.91 -13.04 -6.93
N GLU A 77 5.51 -14.27 -7.18
CA GLU A 77 6.45 -15.36 -7.49
C GLU A 77 7.24 -15.04 -8.78
N GLY A 78 8.50 -15.47 -8.83
CA GLY A 78 9.40 -15.31 -9.98
C GLY A 78 10.60 -14.39 -9.72
N LYS A 79 11.60 -14.46 -10.61
CA LYS A 79 12.77 -13.57 -10.57
C LYS A 79 12.35 -12.18 -11.04
N ARG A 80 12.75 -11.15 -10.31
CA ARG A 80 12.56 -9.74 -10.68
C ARG A 80 13.87 -8.98 -10.52
N TRP A 81 14.11 -8.06 -11.45
CA TRP A 81 15.16 -7.08 -11.27
C TRP A 81 14.78 -6.13 -10.16
N VAL A 82 15.78 -5.69 -9.39
CA VAL A 82 15.57 -4.76 -8.27
C VAL A 82 14.93 -3.45 -8.74
N VAL A 83 15.30 -2.94 -9.92
CA VAL A 83 14.70 -1.74 -10.51
C VAL A 83 13.20 -1.93 -10.78
N ASP A 84 12.81 -3.07 -11.37
CA ASP A 84 11.39 -3.41 -11.62
C ASP A 84 10.61 -3.52 -10.31
N PHE A 85 11.22 -4.10 -9.29
CA PHE A 85 10.61 -4.21 -7.96
C PHE A 85 10.44 -2.82 -7.33
N CYS A 86 11.49 -2.00 -7.30
CA CYS A 86 11.45 -0.65 -6.74
C CYS A 86 10.37 0.19 -7.41
N GLN A 87 10.30 0.20 -8.74
CA GLN A 87 9.28 0.96 -9.47
C GLN A 87 7.86 0.44 -9.19
N ASP A 88 7.64 -0.88 -9.21
CA ASP A 88 6.31 -1.48 -8.96
C ASP A 88 5.84 -1.27 -7.52
N PHE A 89 6.74 -1.40 -6.54
CA PHE A 89 6.47 -1.13 -5.13
C PHE A 89 6.19 0.35 -4.88
N TYR A 90 7.07 1.24 -5.34
CA TYR A 90 6.96 2.68 -5.16
C TYR A 90 5.65 3.22 -5.74
N LEU A 91 5.34 2.91 -7.00
CA LEU A 91 4.12 3.40 -7.62
C LEU A 91 2.87 2.77 -6.96
N THR A 92 2.94 1.52 -6.51
CA THR A 92 1.84 0.92 -5.75
C THR A 92 1.59 1.63 -4.43
N TYR A 93 2.64 2.05 -3.73
CA TYR A 93 2.54 2.91 -2.55
C TYR A 93 1.90 4.24 -2.89
N ILE A 94 2.46 4.97 -3.88
CA ILE A 94 2.02 6.32 -4.25
C ILE A 94 0.52 6.34 -4.58
N PHE A 95 0.04 5.41 -5.39
CA PHE A 95 -1.38 5.35 -5.74
C PHE A 95 -2.27 5.02 -4.54
N GLN A 96 -1.84 4.17 -3.60
CA GLN A 96 -2.60 3.91 -2.37
C GLN A 96 -2.57 5.11 -1.42
N TYR A 97 -1.46 5.83 -1.35
CA TYR A 97 -1.31 7.06 -0.57
C TYR A 97 -2.21 8.17 -1.12
N ILE A 98 -2.18 8.42 -2.43
CA ILE A 98 -3.07 9.37 -3.11
C ILE A 98 -4.52 8.96 -2.88
N ALA A 99 -4.86 7.67 -3.06
CA ALA A 99 -6.22 7.17 -2.78
C ALA A 99 -6.65 7.52 -1.35
N PHE A 100 -5.77 7.30 -0.37
CA PHE A 100 -6.06 7.55 1.04
C PHE A 100 -6.29 9.03 1.34
N LYS A 101 -5.42 9.91 0.83
CA LYS A 101 -5.50 11.37 1.06
C LYS A 101 -6.70 12.00 0.33
N THR A 102 -6.96 11.61 -0.91
CA THR A 102 -8.06 12.15 -1.73
C THR A 102 -9.40 11.43 -1.51
N ARG A 103 -9.40 10.31 -0.78
CA ARG A 103 -10.54 9.39 -0.60
C ARG A 103 -11.11 8.79 -1.89
N LYS A 104 -10.32 8.83 -2.97
CA LYS A 104 -10.64 8.32 -4.31
C LYS A 104 -10.17 6.86 -4.50
N PRO A 105 -11.05 5.86 -4.38
CA PRO A 105 -10.67 4.45 -4.44
C PRO A 105 -10.12 4.01 -5.80
N GLU A 106 -10.38 4.76 -6.88
CA GLU A 106 -9.90 4.50 -8.23
C GLU A 106 -8.38 4.36 -8.29
N TYR A 107 -7.63 5.19 -7.55
CA TYR A 107 -6.17 5.11 -7.48
C TYR A 107 -5.71 3.79 -6.83
N ALA A 108 -6.39 3.33 -5.75
CA ALA A 108 -6.09 2.05 -5.11
C ALA A 108 -6.49 0.82 -5.96
N ARG A 109 -7.43 0.99 -6.89
CA ARG A 109 -7.98 -0.08 -7.76
C ARG A 109 -7.32 -0.18 -9.12
N MET A 110 -6.39 0.71 -9.46
CA MET A 110 -5.72 0.73 -10.76
C MET A 110 -5.16 -0.64 -11.12
N SER A 111 -5.25 -1.02 -12.40
CA SER A 111 -4.57 -2.22 -12.90
C SER A 111 -3.06 -2.06 -12.80
N GLN A 112 -2.31 -3.16 -12.80
CA GLN A 112 -0.86 -3.10 -12.73
C GLN A 112 -0.24 -2.31 -13.90
N SER A 113 -0.78 -2.47 -15.11
CA SER A 113 -0.32 -1.71 -16.27
C SER A 113 -0.53 -0.21 -16.09
N ALA A 114 -1.66 0.20 -15.53
CA ALA A 114 -1.95 1.60 -15.26
C ALA A 114 -1.08 2.16 -14.10
N ARG A 115 -0.69 1.33 -13.14
CA ARG A 115 0.18 1.73 -12.02
C ARG A 115 1.63 1.96 -12.40
N LYS A 116 2.12 1.49 -13.55
CA LYS A 116 3.53 1.69 -13.95
C LYS A 116 3.84 3.09 -14.52
N SER A 117 2.92 4.04 -14.42
CA SER A 117 3.02 5.36 -15.04
C SER A 117 3.32 6.45 -14.01
N PHE A 118 4.53 7.01 -14.08
CA PHE A 118 4.93 8.19 -13.31
C PHE A 118 4.08 9.43 -13.65
N SER A 119 3.74 9.63 -14.93
CA SER A 119 2.86 10.74 -15.34
C SER A 119 1.49 10.71 -14.67
N LYS A 120 0.88 9.52 -14.51
CA LYS A 120 -0.38 9.38 -13.75
C LYS A 120 -0.18 9.61 -12.26
N ALA A 121 0.95 9.18 -11.70
CA ALA A 121 1.28 9.44 -10.30
C ALA A 121 1.43 10.94 -10.03
N LEU A 122 2.11 11.67 -10.93
CA LEU A 122 2.26 13.13 -10.88
C LEU A 122 0.90 13.83 -10.96
N ALA A 123 0.03 13.43 -11.89
CA ALA A 123 -1.31 14.00 -12.00
C ALA A 123 -2.14 13.81 -10.71
N GLY A 124 -2.10 12.62 -10.11
CA GLY A 124 -2.79 12.38 -8.84
C GLY A 124 -2.16 13.11 -7.65
N ALA A 125 -0.83 13.31 -7.66
CA ALA A 125 -0.12 14.02 -6.61
C ALA A 125 -0.42 15.53 -6.58
N GLN A 126 -0.84 16.14 -7.70
CA GLN A 126 -1.32 17.52 -7.73
C GLN A 126 -2.53 17.74 -6.80
N GLU A 127 -3.35 16.71 -6.57
CA GLU A 127 -4.47 16.78 -5.63
C GLU A 127 -4.05 16.64 -4.16
N VAL A 128 -2.79 16.28 -3.89
CA VAL A 128 -2.29 15.95 -2.56
C VAL A 128 -1.31 17.01 -2.04
N GLY A 129 -0.35 17.44 -2.86
CA GLY A 129 0.59 18.50 -2.51
C GLY A 129 1.94 18.40 -3.23
N GLU A 130 2.68 19.52 -3.23
CA GLU A 130 3.96 19.66 -3.95
C GLU A 130 5.05 18.70 -3.47
N TYR A 131 5.11 18.42 -2.16
CA TYR A 131 6.09 17.49 -1.58
C TYR A 131 6.07 16.11 -2.25
N LEU A 132 4.90 15.66 -2.72
CA LEU A 132 4.76 14.37 -3.38
C LEU A 132 5.20 14.43 -4.85
N LEU A 133 5.06 15.59 -5.51
CA LEU A 133 5.51 15.77 -6.89
C LEU A 133 7.03 15.66 -6.99
N ASP A 134 7.76 16.28 -6.06
CA ASP A 134 9.22 16.29 -6.06
C ASP A 134 9.79 14.90 -5.74
N ASP A 135 9.17 14.17 -4.83
CA ASP A 135 9.52 12.77 -4.54
C ASP A 135 9.33 11.89 -5.79
N ILE A 136 8.19 12.01 -6.48
CA ILE A 136 7.89 11.24 -7.70
C ILE A 136 8.89 11.55 -8.82
N ARG A 137 9.22 12.83 -9.04
CA ARG A 137 10.21 13.25 -10.04
C ARG A 137 11.60 12.71 -9.73
N THR A 138 11.98 12.72 -8.45
CA THR A 138 13.27 12.19 -8.01
C THR A 138 13.38 10.70 -8.32
N VAL A 139 12.37 9.91 -7.95
CA VAL A 139 12.36 8.46 -8.21
C VAL A 139 12.28 8.17 -9.71
N GLU A 140 11.50 8.93 -10.48
CA GLU A 140 11.47 8.80 -11.95
C GLU A 140 12.84 9.05 -12.58
N GLY A 141 13.57 10.08 -12.13
CA GLY A 141 14.93 10.37 -12.55
C GLY A 141 15.89 9.23 -12.24
N LEU A 142 15.88 8.70 -11.01
CA LEU A 142 16.74 7.58 -10.59
C LEU A 142 16.49 6.31 -11.42
N VAL A 143 15.23 6.02 -11.77
CA VAL A 143 14.89 4.91 -12.68
C VAL A 143 15.47 5.14 -14.07
N ARG A 144 15.32 6.34 -14.63
CA ARG A 144 15.81 6.68 -15.98
C ARG A 144 17.34 6.65 -16.06
N GLU A 145 18.02 7.08 -15.01
CA GLU A 145 19.48 7.11 -14.93
C GLU A 145 20.10 5.74 -14.58
N GLY A 146 19.29 4.75 -14.19
CA GLY A 146 19.78 3.42 -13.81
C GLY A 146 20.56 3.39 -12.49
N ARG A 147 20.40 4.40 -11.62
CA ARG A 147 21.10 4.51 -10.32
C ARG A 147 20.49 3.58 -9.28
N THR A 148 20.73 2.29 -9.45
CA THR A 148 20.04 1.22 -8.72
C THR A 148 20.18 1.31 -7.19
N GLY A 149 21.37 1.65 -6.68
CA GLY A 149 21.59 1.80 -5.23
C GLY A 149 20.78 2.94 -4.62
N LEU A 150 20.86 4.13 -5.24
CA LEU A 150 20.10 5.30 -4.78
C LEU A 150 18.59 5.10 -4.93
N LEU A 151 18.15 4.41 -6.00
CA LEU A 151 16.75 4.04 -6.19
C LEU A 151 16.24 3.16 -5.04
N TRP A 152 17.04 2.17 -4.63
CA TRP A 152 16.68 1.30 -3.52
C TRP A 152 16.51 2.07 -2.21
N ASP A 153 17.48 2.93 -1.87
CA ASP A 153 17.44 3.72 -0.64
C ASP A 153 16.27 4.71 -0.65
N ALA A 154 16.05 5.42 -1.77
CA ALA A 154 14.94 6.35 -1.93
C ALA A 154 13.59 5.65 -1.72
N VAL A 155 13.37 4.50 -2.36
CA VAL A 155 12.11 3.76 -2.27
C VAL A 155 11.89 3.14 -0.88
N ARG A 156 12.96 2.68 -0.21
CA ARG A 156 12.90 2.13 1.15
C ARG A 156 12.50 3.19 2.17
N ASP A 157 13.07 4.39 2.06
CA ASP A 157 12.91 5.44 3.06
C ASP A 157 11.70 6.35 2.81
N MET A 158 11.09 6.24 1.63
CA MET A 158 9.94 7.03 1.20
C MET A 158 8.75 7.10 2.17
N PRO A 159 8.30 6.03 2.85
CA PRO A 159 7.19 6.12 3.80
C PRO A 159 7.45 7.07 4.97
N TRP A 160 8.72 7.30 5.32
CA TRP A 160 9.13 8.26 6.35
C TRP A 160 9.05 9.71 5.86
N ASN A 161 9.23 9.92 4.56
CA ASN A 161 9.23 11.24 3.93
C ASN A 161 7.80 11.75 3.64
N THR A 162 6.85 10.83 3.41
CA THR A 162 5.44 11.15 3.10
C THR A 162 4.52 11.15 4.31
N GLY A 163 4.94 10.59 5.45
CA GLY A 163 4.12 10.48 6.66
C GLY A 163 4.10 11.70 7.59
N LYS A 164 4.71 12.82 7.19
CA LYS A 164 4.76 14.07 7.97
C LYS A 164 3.50 14.92 7.79
#